data_AF-A0A3D2L5J8-F1
#
_entry.id   AF-A0A3D2L5J8-F1
#
_cell.length_a   1.000
_cell.length_b   1.000
_cell.length_c   1.000
_cell.angle_alpha   90.00
_cell.angle_beta   90.00
_cell.angle_gamma   90.00
#
_symmetry.space_group_name_H-M   'P 1'
#
loop_
_entity.id
_entity.type
_entity.pdbx_description
1 polymer ?
#
loop_
_entity_poly.entity_id
_entity_poly.type
_entity_poly.pdbx_seq_one_letter_code
_entity_poly.pdbx_strand_id
1 'polypeptide(L)' 'IILKWLQTEFGAEVVTFTADLGQGEELEPARAKALAAGVKPENIFIEDVREEFVRDFVFPMFRANAVYEGV' A
#
# COMPACT_ATOMS: atom_id res chain seq x y z
N ILE A 1 -7.54 3.10 12.16
CA ILE A 1 -7.91 4.41 12.77
C ILE A 1 -8.18 5.46 11.70
N ILE A 2 -7.20 5.83 10.86
CA ILE A 2 -7.36 6.87 9.83
C ILE A 2 -8.55 6.62 8.89
N LEU A 3 -8.71 5.39 8.39
CA LEU A 3 -9.86 5.00 7.56
C LEU A 3 -11.19 5.37 8.23
N LYS A 4 -11.35 5.04 9.53
CA LYS A 4 -12.60 5.32 10.24
C LYS A 4 -12.82 6.81 10.45
N TRP A 5 -11.75 7.56 10.72
CA TRP A 5 -11.78 9.00 10.86
C TRP A 5 -12.22 9.70 9.57
N LEU A 6 -11.73 9.26 8.40
CA LEU A 6 -12.18 9.78 7.11
C LEU A 6 -13.67 9.56 6.89
N GLN A 7 -14.19 8.39 7.27
CA GLN A 7 -15.62 8.10 7.20
C GLN A 7 -16.45 8.98 8.15
N THR A 8 -15.97 9.23 9.38
CA THR A 8 -16.76 9.94 10.40
C THR A 8 -16.70 11.45 10.28
N GLU A 9 -15.52 12.03 10.07
CA GLU A 9 -15.35 13.48 10.02
C GLU A 9 -15.83 14.08 8.69
N PHE A 10 -15.66 13.35 7.59
CA PHE A 10 -15.98 13.84 6.26
C PHE A 10 -17.21 13.18 5.65
N GLY A 11 -17.80 12.16 6.30
CA GLY A 11 -18.88 11.37 5.70
C GLY A 11 -18.45 10.70 4.40
N ALA A 12 -17.15 10.52 4.19
CA ALA A 12 -16.59 10.17 2.89
C ALA A 12 -16.68 8.68 2.61
N GLU A 13 -16.92 8.35 1.34
CA GLU A 13 -16.66 7.01 0.83
C GLU A 13 -15.14 6.83 0.67
N VAL A 14 -14.59 5.84 1.37
CA VAL A 14 -13.14 5.59 1.40
C VAL A 14 -12.79 4.47 0.44
N VAL A 15 -11.77 4.70 -0.38
CA VAL A 15 -11.11 3.70 -1.23
C VAL A 15 -9.77 3.36 -0.60
N THR A 16 -9.47 2.07 -0.48
CA THR A 16 -8.21 1.59 0.11
C THR A 16 -7.33 0.98 -0.97
N PHE A 17 -6.04 1.32 -0.94
CA PHE A 17 -5.02 0.76 -1.80
C PHE A 17 -3.88 0.21 -0.94
N THR A 18 -3.56 -1.07 -1.14
CA THR A 18 -2.44 -1.76 -0.49
C THR A 18 -1.52 -2.33 -1.58
N ALA A 19 -0.24 -1.97 -1.55
CA ALA A 19 0.76 -2.42 -2.50
C ALA A 19 1.69 -3.46 -1.86
N ASP A 20 1.83 -4.64 -2.47
CA ASP A 20 2.89 -5.60 -2.11
C ASP A 20 4.23 -5.11 -2.66
N LEU A 21 5.16 -4.83 -1.74
CA LEU A 21 6.54 -4.45 -2.05
C LEU A 21 7.54 -5.52 -1.55
N GLY A 22 7.06 -6.72 -1.25
CA GLY A 22 7.82 -7.80 -0.63
C GLY A 22 7.70 -7.83 0.89
N GLN A 23 6.61 -7.29 1.46
CA GLN A 23 6.43 -7.23 2.92
C GLN A 23 6.04 -8.60 3.51
N GLY A 24 5.54 -9.54 2.69
CA GLY A 24 5.16 -10.89 3.11
C GLY A 24 3.70 -11.00 3.56
N GLU A 25 3.46 -11.60 4.73
CA GLU A 25 2.14 -12.10 5.18
C GLU A 25 1.08 -11.03 5.52
N GLU A 26 1.39 -9.73 5.40
CA GLU A 26 0.46 -8.66 5.82
C GLU A 26 -0.68 -8.36 4.83
N LEU A 27 -0.62 -8.88 3.60
CA LEU A 27 -1.56 -8.54 2.52
C LEU A 27 -2.95 -9.16 2.70
N GLU A 28 -3.01 -10.44 3.05
CA GLU A 28 -4.29 -11.14 3.26
C GLU A 28 -5.11 -10.54 4.43
N PRO A 29 -4.51 -10.21 5.59
CA PRO A 29 -5.20 -9.49 6.66
C PRO A 29 -5.72 -8.10 6.25
N ALA A 30 -5.10 -7.42 5.28
CA ALA A 30 -5.48 -6.06 4.90
C ALA A 30 -6.89 -6.02 4.29
N ARG A 31 -7.25 -6.99 3.44
CA ARG A 31 -8.60 -7.09 2.87
C ARG A 31 -9.65 -7.28 3.96
N ALA A 32 -9.41 -8.23 4.87
CA ALA A 32 -10.33 -8.53 5.97
C ALA A 32 -10.53 -7.32 6.89
N LYS A 33 -9.45 -6.59 7.21
CA LYS A 33 -9.50 -5.36 8.02
C LYS A 33 -10.29 -4.25 7.33
N ALA A 34 -10.11 -4.05 6.02
CA ALA A 34 -10.84 -3.02 5.27
C ALA A 34 -12.35 -3.33 5.18
N LEU A 35 -12.71 -4.59 4.95
CA LEU A 35 -14.10 -5.05 4.99
C LEU A 35 -14.73 -4.85 6.37
N ALA A 36 -14.03 -5.24 7.45
CA ALA A 36 -14.49 -5.03 8.83
C ALA A 36 -14.65 -3.54 9.18
N ALA A 37 -13.91 -2.67 8.50
CA ALA A 37 -14.02 -1.22 8.64
C ALA A 37 -15.13 -0.59 7.77
N GLY A 38 -15.91 -1.41 7.05
CA GLY A 38 -17.06 -0.97 6.25
C GLY A 38 -16.72 -0.42 4.87
N VAL A 39 -15.52 -0.72 4.34
CA VAL A 39 -15.17 -0.38 2.95
C VAL A 39 -15.87 -1.36 2.02
N LYS A 40 -16.48 -0.85 0.93
CA LYS A 40 -17.13 -1.69 -0.08
C LYS A 40 -16.09 -2.58 -0.79
N PRO A 41 -16.37 -3.86 -1.11
CA PRO A 41 -15.40 -4.76 -1.74
C PRO A 41 -14.76 -4.20 -3.02
N GLU A 42 -15.53 -3.49 -3.84
CA GLU A 42 -15.10 -2.82 -5.07
C GLU A 42 -14.12 -1.65 -4.85
N ASN A 43 -14.02 -1.16 -3.61
CA ASN A 43 -13.13 -0.07 -3.21
C ASN A 43 -11.87 -0.59 -2.48
N ILE A 44 -11.63 -1.91 -2.49
CA ILE A 44 -10.48 -2.54 -1.84
C ILE A 44 -9.52 -3.08 -2.90
N PHE A 45 -8.46 -2.31 -3.14
CA PHE A 45 -7.40 -2.63 -4.10
C PHE A 45 -6.19 -3.17 -3.36
N ILE A 46 -5.73 -4.35 -3.78
CA ILE A 46 -4.51 -4.98 -3.28
C ILE A 46 -3.74 -5.42 -4.51
N GLU A 47 -2.60 -4.79 -4.76
CA GLU A 47 -1.83 -4.96 -5.99
C GLU A 47 -0.42 -5.48 -5.69
N ASP A 48 0.02 -6.48 -6.44
CA ASP A 48 1.42 -6.91 -6.44
C ASP A 48 2.23 -6.04 -7.39
N VAL A 49 3.07 -5.18 -6.81
CA VAL A 49 3.90 -4.22 -7.54
C VAL A 49 5.39 -4.46 -7.31
N ARG A 50 5.77 -5.66 -6.85
CA ARG A 50 7.18 -5.99 -6.56
C ARG A 50 8.08 -5.86 -7.78
N GLU A 51 7.63 -6.38 -8.91
CA GLU A 51 8.37 -6.30 -10.18
C GLU A 51 8.52 -4.86 -10.67
N GLU A 52 7.45 -4.06 -10.60
CA GLU A 52 7.49 -2.65 -10.97
C GLU A 52 8.41 -1.86 -10.03
N PHE A 53 8.30 -2.09 -8.73
CA PHE A 53 9.14 -1.45 -7.71
C PHE A 53 10.63 -1.73 -7.94
N VAL A 54 10.99 -3.00 -8.17
CA VAL A 54 12.40 -3.36 -8.40
C VAL A 54 12.90 -2.82 -9.73
N ARG A 55 12.15 -3.04 -10.81
CA ARG A 55 12.56 -2.66 -12.17
C ARG A 55 12.69 -1.14 -12.35
N ASP A 56 11.72 -0.39 -11.83
CA ASP A 56 11.54 1.02 -12.17
C ASP A 56 12.00 1.98 -11.06
N PHE A 57 12.31 1.47 -9.85
CA PHE A 57 12.82 2.29 -8.74
C PHE A 57 14.14 1.77 -8.17
N VAL A 58 14.21 0.49 -7.79
CA VAL A 58 15.42 -0.08 -7.17
C VAL A 58 16.58 -0.14 -8.17
N PHE A 59 16.39 -0.70 -9.36
CA PHE A 59 17.47 -0.78 -10.35
C PHE A 59 17.98 0.59 -10.83
N PRO A 60 17.14 1.61 -11.09
CA PRO A 60 17.63 2.97 -11.32
C PRO A 60 18.46 3.53 -10.17
N MET A 61 18.03 3.32 -8.92
CA MET A 61 18.79 3.75 -7.73
C MET A 61 20.18 3.10 -7.67
N PHE A 62 20.25 1.79 -7.92
CA PHE A 62 21.53 1.07 -7.98
C PHE A 62 22.42 1.54 -9.13
N ARG A 63 21.85 1.84 -10.31
CA ARG A 63 22.59 2.41 -11.45
C ARG A 63 23.25 3.76 -11.12
N ALA A 64 22.65 4.53 -10.21
CA ALA A 64 23.21 5.79 -9.72
C ALA A 64 24.26 5.63 -8.61
N ASN A 65 24.51 4.40 -8.13
CA ASN A 65 25.30 4.11 -6.93
C ASN A 65 24.83 4.96 -5.73
N ALA A 66 23.51 5.15 -5.58
CA ALA A 66 22.96 5.98 -4.52
C ALA A 66 23.22 5.35 -3.14
N VAL A 67 23.91 6.09 -2.28
CA VAL A 67 24.15 5.74 -0.87
C VAL A 67 23.85 6.99 -0.06
N TYR A 68 22.90 6.88 0.86
CA TYR A 68 22.60 7.97 1.79
C TYR A 68 23.69 8.04 2.86
N GLU A 69 24.20 9.24 3.14
CA GLU A 69 25.29 9.52 4.10
C GLU A 69 26.66 8.89 3.80
N GLY A 70 26.77 7.99 2.83
CA GLY A 70 28.06 7.51 2.30
C GLY A 70 28.94 6.77 3.30
N VAL A 71 28.38 6.34 4.43
CA VAL A 71 29.06 5.62 5.51
C VAL A 71 28.81 4.12 5.42
#